data_AF-A0A2N1M970-F1
#
_entry.id   AF-A0A2N1M970-F1
#
_cell.length_a   1.000
_cell.length_b   1.000
_cell.length_c   1.000
_cell.angle_alpha   90.00
_cell.angle_beta   90.00
_cell.angle_gamma   90.00
#
_symmetry.space_group_name_H-M   'P 1'
#
loop_
_entity.id
_entity.type
_entity.pdbx_description
1 polymer ?
#
loop_
_entity_poly.entity_id
_entity_poly.type
_entity_poly.pdbx_seq_one_letter_code
_entity_poly.pdbx_strand_id
1 'polypeptide(L)'
;MPQLSSDCGLQCEKDLPELLFLLKDKYSFRDEMNKNILYDDEIKRFAKLYCITNFCPVLSCHDSIFWLKDPDGVIYIWSRIDGMMIRGGCDMKEALSNFLFHEENLYYIEDYTLELIPVKKAK
;
A
#
# COMPACT_ATOMS: atom_id res chain seq x y z
N MET A 1 -4.38 -8.24 -46.14
CA MET A 1 -4.55 -9.05 -44.92
C MET A 1 -3.50 -8.60 -43.91
N PRO A 2 -3.81 -7.74 -42.94
CA PRO A 2 -2.94 -7.56 -41.78
C PRO A 2 -3.34 -8.57 -40.70
N GLN A 3 -2.37 -9.34 -40.22
CA GLN A 3 -2.55 -10.16 -39.02
C GLN A 3 -2.62 -9.23 -37.82
N LEU A 4 -3.70 -9.38 -37.05
CA LEU A 4 -3.83 -8.82 -35.71
C LEU A 4 -2.69 -9.37 -34.85
N SER A 5 -1.70 -8.51 -34.58
CA SER A 5 -0.72 -8.77 -33.54
C SER A 5 -1.47 -8.86 -32.22
N SER A 6 -1.44 -10.05 -31.63
CA SER A 6 -2.04 -10.38 -30.35
C SER A 6 -1.54 -9.42 -29.27
N ASP A 7 -2.42 -8.49 -28.89
CA ASP A 7 -2.36 -7.76 -27.64
C ASP A 7 -2.86 -8.70 -26.54
N CYS A 8 -1.98 -9.55 -26.04
CA CYS A 8 -2.24 -10.39 -24.86
C CYS A 8 -0.93 -10.62 -24.11
N GLY A 9 -0.79 -9.96 -22.96
CA GLY A 9 0.05 -10.49 -21.87
C GLY A 9 1.44 -9.89 -21.70
N LEU A 10 1.70 -8.64 -22.08
CA LEU A 10 2.84 -7.90 -21.51
C LEU A 10 2.46 -7.41 -20.09
N GLN A 11 2.29 -8.35 -19.17
CA GLN A 11 2.62 -8.08 -17.77
C GLN A 11 4.15 -7.93 -17.74
N CYS A 12 4.62 -6.74 -18.11
CA CYS A 12 6.00 -6.38 -17.85
C CYS A 12 6.13 -6.45 -16.33
N GLU A 13 6.78 -7.49 -15.83
CA GLU A 13 7.11 -7.65 -14.43
C GLU A 13 8.08 -6.52 -14.07
N LYS A 14 7.55 -5.32 -13.85
CA LYS A 14 8.34 -4.13 -13.59
C LYS A 14 9.17 -4.39 -12.35
N ASP A 15 10.45 -4.07 -12.44
CA ASP A 15 11.35 -4.20 -11.30
C ASP A 15 10.95 -3.20 -10.21
N LEU A 16 11.26 -3.56 -8.96
CA LEU A 16 10.94 -2.75 -7.78
C LEU A 16 11.37 -1.27 -7.91
N PRO A 17 12.57 -0.93 -8.45
CA PRO A 17 12.98 0.46 -8.63
C PRO A 17 12.09 1.24 -9.62
N GLU A 18 11.61 0.60 -10.69
CA GLU A 18 10.72 1.23 -11.66
C GLU A 18 9.35 1.53 -11.04
N LEU A 19 8.83 0.58 -10.26
CA LEU A 19 7.56 0.75 -9.54
C LEU A 19 7.65 1.90 -8.53
N LEU A 20 8.74 1.97 -7.77
CA LEU A 20 9.00 3.06 -6.83
C LEU A 20 9.13 4.41 -7.56
N PHE A 21 9.86 4.46 -8.67
CA PHE A 21 9.99 5.67 -9.48
C PHE A 21 8.61 6.16 -9.94
N LEU A 22 7.79 5.26 -10.50
CA LEU A 22 6.43 5.60 -10.97
C LEU A 22 5.52 6.11 -9.84
N LEU A 23 5.60 5.50 -8.66
CA LEU A 23 4.84 5.97 -7.49
C LEU A 23 5.25 7.39 -7.09
N LYS A 24 6.55 7.65 -6.99
CA LYS A 24 7.10 8.96 -6.57
C LYS A 24 6.81 10.04 -7.62
N ASP A 25 6.93 9.72 -8.90
CA ASP A 25 6.68 10.63 -10.02
C ASP A 25 5.20 11.04 -10.10
N LYS A 26 4.26 10.10 -9.93
CA LYS A 26 2.82 10.37 -10.04
C LYS A 26 2.18 10.97 -8.79
N TYR A 27 2.59 10.50 -7.61
CA TYR A 27 1.85 10.74 -6.36
C TYR A 27 2.68 11.43 -5.28
N SER A 28 3.88 11.92 -5.61
CA SER A 28 4.76 12.66 -4.68
C SER A 28 5.15 11.90 -3.42
N PHE A 29 5.13 10.56 -3.44
CA PHE A 29 5.66 9.76 -2.34
C PHE A 29 7.17 9.98 -2.18
N ARG A 30 7.66 9.79 -0.95
CA ARG A 30 9.09 9.84 -0.60
C ARG A 30 9.43 8.68 0.32
N ASP A 31 10.71 8.30 0.35
CA ASP A 31 11.20 7.34 1.33
C ASP A 31 11.07 7.94 2.72
N GLU A 32 10.46 7.18 3.64
CA GLU A 32 10.32 7.63 5.01
C GLU A 32 11.50 7.14 5.85
N MET A 33 12.31 8.08 6.32
CA MET A 33 13.48 7.80 7.16
C MET A 33 13.24 8.15 8.63
N ASN A 34 12.22 8.97 8.91
CA ASN A 34 11.84 9.36 10.26
C ASN A 34 10.93 8.32 10.89
N LYS A 35 11.50 7.51 11.78
CA LYS A 35 10.76 6.50 12.54
C LYS A 35 9.74 7.09 13.52
N ASN A 36 9.84 8.38 13.82
CA ASN A 36 8.97 9.10 14.77
C ASN A 36 7.94 10.00 14.05
N ILE A 37 7.65 9.75 12.78
CA ILE A 37 6.68 10.54 12.01
C ILE A 37 5.22 10.31 12.43
N LEU A 38 4.98 9.19 13.12
CA LEU A 38 3.67 8.82 13.65
C LEU A 38 3.60 9.21 15.13
N TYR A 39 2.43 9.69 15.54
CA TYR A 39 2.18 10.03 16.93
C TYR A 39 1.89 8.76 17.76
N ASP A 40 2.20 8.81 19.05
CA ASP A 40 2.00 7.67 19.96
C ASP A 40 0.56 7.16 20.00
N ASP A 41 -0.43 8.05 19.83
CA ASP A 41 -1.85 7.69 19.78
C ASP A 41 -2.21 6.98 18.48
N GLU A 42 -1.62 7.35 17.35
CA GLU A 42 -1.76 6.65 16.06
C GLU A 42 -1.19 5.23 16.17
N ILE A 43 0.01 5.10 16.73
CA ILE A 43 0.66 3.79 16.94
C ILE A 43 -0.21 2.90 17.85
N LYS A 44 -0.72 3.44 18.96
CA LYS A 44 -1.63 2.73 19.86
C LYS A 44 -2.93 2.33 19.16
N ARG A 45 -3.45 3.18 18.27
CA ARG A 45 -4.64 2.90 17.48
C ARG A 45 -4.41 1.72 16.55
N PHE A 46 -3.26 1.64 15.87
CA PHE A 46 -2.98 0.52 14.97
C PHE A 46 -2.92 -0.81 15.71
N ALA A 47 -2.27 -0.83 16.87
CA ALA A 47 -2.21 -2.01 17.72
C ALA A 47 -3.61 -2.46 18.19
N LYS A 48 -4.48 -1.50 18.53
CA LYS A 48 -5.82 -1.78 19.05
C LYS A 48 -6.82 -2.20 17.98
N LEU A 49 -6.83 -1.51 16.84
CA LEU A 49 -7.85 -1.70 15.79
C LEU A 49 -7.47 -2.78 14.79
N TYR A 50 -6.18 -2.86 14.45
CA TYR A 50 -5.70 -3.66 13.33
C TYR A 50 -4.73 -4.77 13.78
N CYS A 51 -4.39 -4.83 15.07
CA CYS A 51 -3.35 -5.71 15.61
C CYS A 51 -1.98 -5.55 14.93
N ILE A 52 -1.73 -4.40 14.29
CA ILE A 52 -0.47 -4.09 13.62
C ILE A 52 0.50 -3.47 14.63
N THR A 53 1.62 -4.16 14.87
CA THR A 53 2.67 -3.75 15.81
C THR A 53 4.04 -4.01 15.19
N ASN A 54 5.11 -3.43 15.77
CA ASN A 54 6.50 -3.64 15.32
C ASN A 54 6.76 -3.30 13.83
N PHE A 55 5.98 -2.38 13.27
CA PHE A 55 6.11 -1.95 11.89
C PHE A 55 7.15 -0.83 11.75
N CYS A 56 7.58 -0.59 10.52
CA CYS A 56 8.42 0.53 10.13
C CYS A 56 7.73 1.32 9.00
N PRO A 57 7.56 2.64 9.13
CA PRO A 57 7.23 3.49 7.99
C PRO A 57 8.32 3.37 6.92
N VAL A 58 7.92 3.18 5.66
CA VAL A 58 8.85 3.04 4.51
C VAL A 58 8.62 4.09 3.45
N LEU A 59 7.38 4.56 3.26
CA LEU A 59 7.05 5.66 2.36
C LEU A 59 6.04 6.59 3.02
N SER A 60 6.11 7.86 2.67
CA SER A 60 5.12 8.86 3.08
C SER A 60 4.74 9.77 1.92
N CYS A 61 3.51 10.29 1.94
CA CYS A 61 3.02 11.32 1.03
C CYS A 61 2.35 12.42 1.85
N HIS A 62 2.91 13.63 1.75
CA HIS A 62 2.41 14.87 2.39
C HIS A 62 2.03 14.71 3.87
N ASP A 63 2.80 13.94 4.65
CA ASP A 63 2.55 13.62 6.06
C ASP A 63 1.12 13.12 6.37
N SER A 64 0.46 12.57 5.35
CA SER A 64 -0.97 12.22 5.38
C SER A 64 -1.20 10.76 5.01
N ILE A 65 -0.37 10.18 4.14
CA ILE A 65 -0.43 8.76 3.77
C ILE A 65 0.90 8.11 4.08
N PHE A 66 0.87 6.98 4.77
CA PHE A 66 2.04 6.26 5.23
C PHE A 66 1.98 4.80 4.80
N TRP A 67 3.07 4.32 4.21
CA TRP A 67 3.24 2.90 3.93
C TRP A 67 4.04 2.31 5.08
N LEU A 68 3.49 1.31 5.73
CA LEU A 68 4.02 0.65 6.91
C LEU A 68 4.40 -0.77 6.52
N LYS A 69 5.65 -1.16 6.77
CA LYS A 69 6.13 -2.51 6.57
C LYS A 69 6.24 -3.21 7.91
N ASP A 70 5.63 -4.38 8.04
CA ASP A 70 5.77 -5.21 9.23
C ASP A 70 7.01 -6.14 9.15
N PRO A 71 7.33 -6.89 10.23
CA PRO A 71 8.45 -7.82 10.23
C PRO A 71 8.34 -8.97 9.21
N ASP A 72 7.12 -9.39 8.87
CA ASP A 72 6.86 -10.47 7.90
C ASP A 72 6.97 -9.96 6.46
N GLY A 73 7.07 -8.65 6.27
CA GLY A 73 7.24 -7.98 4.98
C GLY A 73 5.94 -7.41 4.41
N VAL A 74 4.80 -7.66 5.06
CA VAL A 74 3.49 -7.17 4.65
C VAL A 74 3.48 -5.65 4.68
N ILE A 75 2.87 -5.08 3.65
CA ILE A 75 2.75 -3.65 3.48
C ILE A 75 1.31 -3.23 3.75
N TYR A 76 1.20 -2.25 4.65
CA TYR A 76 -0.04 -1.56 4.97
C TYR A 76 0.04 -0.12 4.51
N ILE A 77 -1.07 0.45 4.05
CA ILE A 77 -1.19 1.84 3.62
C ILE A 77 -2.20 2.49 4.55
N TRP A 78 -1.73 3.41 5.38
CA TRP A 78 -2.55 4.13 6.32
C TRP A 78 -2.76 5.57 5.88
N SER A 79 -3.99 6.05 5.96
CA SER A 79 -4.33 7.45 5.72
C SER A 79 -4.69 8.12 7.04
N ARG A 80 -3.94 9.18 7.39
CA ARG A 80 -4.20 10.02 8.56
C ARG A 80 -5.48 10.84 8.41
N ILE A 81 -5.91 11.12 7.18
CA ILE A 81 -7.06 12.00 6.88
C ILE A 81 -8.37 11.34 7.31
N ASP A 82 -8.56 10.06 6.96
CA ASP A 82 -9.77 9.28 7.26
C ASP A 82 -9.54 8.21 8.34
N GLY A 83 -8.29 7.97 8.74
CA GLY A 83 -7.91 6.97 9.74
C GLY A 83 -7.95 5.53 9.24
N MET A 84 -8.18 5.32 7.94
CA MET A 84 -8.39 4.00 7.34
C MET A 84 -7.06 3.29 7.07
N MET A 85 -7.07 1.97 7.24
CA MET A 85 -5.94 1.09 6.96
C MET A 85 -6.26 0.19 5.78
N ILE A 86 -5.33 0.11 4.82
CA ILE A 86 -5.40 -0.78 3.67
C ILE A 86 -4.27 -1.79 3.75
N ARG A 87 -4.55 -3.07 3.50
CA ARG A 87 -3.54 -4.08 3.22
C ARG A 87 -3.15 -3.98 1.75
N GLY A 88 -1.91 -3.58 1.48
CA GLY A 88 -1.38 -3.35 0.14
C GLY A 88 -0.87 -4.62 -0.55
N GLY A 89 -0.16 -5.48 0.19
CA GLY A 89 0.44 -6.71 -0.34
C GLY A 89 1.31 -7.40 0.69
N CYS A 90 1.78 -8.61 0.38
CA CYS A 90 2.66 -9.41 1.23
C CYS A 90 4.12 -8.92 1.17
N ASP A 91 4.48 -8.14 0.16
CA ASP A 91 5.76 -7.46 0.05
C ASP A 91 5.63 -6.11 -0.68
N MET A 92 6.76 -5.41 -0.78
CA MET A 92 6.83 -4.07 -1.38
C MET A 92 6.51 -4.07 -2.89
N LYS A 93 6.93 -5.09 -3.63
CA LYS A 93 6.71 -5.19 -5.07
C LYS A 93 5.23 -5.46 -5.36
N GLU A 94 4.64 -6.39 -4.62
CA GLU A 94 3.21 -6.70 -4.71
C GLU A 94 2.37 -5.48 -4.34
N ALA A 95 2.67 -4.82 -3.21
CA ALA A 95 1.91 -3.66 -2.76
C ALA A 95 1.97 -2.48 -3.75
N LEU A 96 3.13 -2.21 -4.35
CA LEU A 96 3.26 -1.21 -5.41
C LEU A 96 2.45 -1.58 -6.65
N SER A 97 2.53 -2.85 -7.06
CA SER A 97 1.81 -3.35 -8.24
C SER A 97 0.29 -3.24 -8.03
N ASN A 98 -0.19 -3.61 -6.85
CA ASN A 98 -1.60 -3.49 -6.47
C ASN A 98 -2.03 -2.02 -6.44
N PHE A 99 -1.27 -1.15 -5.79
CA PHE A 99 -1.62 0.28 -5.72
C PHE A 99 -1.61 0.99 -7.07
N LEU A 100 -0.65 0.68 -7.94
CA LEU A 100 -0.48 1.36 -9.22
C LEU A 100 -1.38 0.82 -10.34
N PHE A 101 -1.73 -0.47 -10.30
CA PHE A 101 -2.34 -1.15 -11.44
C PHE A 101 -3.50 -2.09 -11.08
N HIS A 102 -3.57 -2.61 -9.84
CA HIS A 102 -4.55 -3.63 -9.44
C HIS A 102 -5.25 -3.25 -8.14
N GLU A 103 -6.01 -2.16 -8.17
CA GLU A 103 -6.76 -1.66 -7.00
C GLU A 103 -7.75 -2.70 -6.46
N GLU A 104 -8.21 -3.64 -7.30
CA GLU A 104 -9.02 -4.81 -6.89
C GLU A 104 -8.33 -5.74 -5.88
N ASN A 105 -7.01 -5.71 -5.78
CA ASN A 105 -6.22 -6.51 -4.84
C ASN A 105 -5.90 -5.75 -3.55
N LEU A 106 -6.37 -4.50 -3.41
CA LEU A 106 -6.29 -3.74 -2.17
C LEU A 106 -7.50 -4.04 -1.30
N TYR A 107 -7.26 -4.17 0.00
CA TYR A 107 -8.32 -4.45 0.97
C TYR A 107 -8.25 -3.45 2.12
N TYR A 108 -9.36 -2.79 2.41
CA TYR A 108 -9.54 -2.14 3.71
C TYR A 108 -9.51 -3.18 4.81
N ILE A 109 -8.85 -2.86 5.91
CA ILE A 109 -8.90 -3.67 7.13
C ILE A 109 -10.00 -3.07 7.99
N GLU A 110 -11.07 -3.82 8.21
CA GLU A 110 -12.16 -3.39 9.08
C GLU A 110 -11.69 -3.31 10.54
N ASP A 111 -12.06 -2.22 11.20
CA ASP A 111 -11.71 -1.97 12.60
C ASP A 111 -12.16 -3.13 13.50
N TYR A 112 -11.26 -3.60 14.37
CA TYR A 112 -11.48 -4.65 15.38
C TYR A 112 -11.74 -6.07 14.84
N THR A 113 -12.42 -6.23 13.71
CA THR A 113 -12.74 -7.55 13.14
C THR A 113 -11.59 -8.09 12.27
N LEU A 114 -10.73 -7.20 11.79
CA LEU A 114 -9.62 -7.51 10.87
C LEU A 114 -10.09 -8.10 9.54
N GLU A 115 -11.38 -7.97 9.23
CA GLU A 115 -11.92 -8.44 7.96
C GLU A 115 -11.36 -7.60 6.81
N LEU A 116 -11.00 -8.29 5.72
CA LEU A 116 -10.45 -7.66 4.53
C LEU A 116 -11.58 -7.34 3.55
N ILE A 117 -11.92 -6.06 3.42
CA ILE A 117 -12.97 -5.57 2.52
C ILE A 117 -12.32 -5.04 1.24
N PRO A 118 -12.61 -5.61 0.05
CA PRO A 118 -12.04 -5.11 -1.20
C PRO A 118 -12.32 -3.61 -1.38
N VAL A 119 -11.28 -2.83 -1.71
CA VAL A 119 -11.40 -1.38 -1.93
C VAL A 119 -12.40 -1.10 -3.06
N LYS A 120 -12.34 -1.91 -4.11
CA LYS A 120 -13.29 -1.89 -5.20
C LYS A 120 -14.43 -2.87 -4.92
N LYS A 121 -15.51 -2.40 -4.29
CA LYS A 121 -16.79 -3.15 -4.35
C LYS A 121 -17.27 -3.18 -5.80
N ALA A 122 -17.63 -4.38 -6.26
CA ALA A 122 -18.17 -4.62 -7.60
C ALA A 122 -19.22 -3.56 -7.95
N LYS A 123 -19.04 -2.93 -9.13
CA LYS A 123 -20.07 -2.10 -9.76
C LYS A 123 -21.38 -2.86 -9.89
#